data_AF-A0A7X6DM35-F1
#
_entry.id   AF-A0A7X6DM35-F1
#
_cell.length_a   1.000
_cell.length_b   1.000
_cell.length_c   1.000
_cell.angle_alpha   90.00
_cell.angle_beta   90.00
_cell.angle_gamma   90.00
#
_symmetry.space_group_name_H-M   'P 1'
#
loop_
_entity.id
_entity.type
_entity.pdbx_description
1 polymer ?
#
loop_
_entity_poly.entity_id
_entity_poly.type
_entity_poly.pdbx_seq_one_letter_code
_entity_poly.pdbx_strand_id
1 'polypeptide(L)'
;MKQDSLVEKYRPLKQIVPSSLCLTCDVCCRFPEETSFLAPFFTQDEIARLGPEQARFFYSPAAGSKIKLQHHGEGCICPYFDPQTQYCKIYGERPLDCRIYPFAILRDPEGGVVLGIDTKCPFIQMHAADPEMKVDAEEVAAFLESASILPILATHPALIGPYQDDVIIVRPLERITEAVGRDHSSIQP
;
A
#
# COMPACT_ATOMS: atom_id res chain seq x y z
N MET A 1 19.56 -17.96 -11.68
CA MET A 1 19.44 -16.56 -11.20
C MET A 1 18.98 -16.62 -9.76
N LYS A 2 19.73 -16.07 -8.81
CA LYS A 2 19.19 -15.85 -7.46
C LYS A 2 18.15 -14.75 -7.60
N GLN A 3 16.88 -15.07 -7.39
CA GLN A 3 15.84 -14.05 -7.38
C GLN A 3 16.02 -13.22 -6.10
N ASP A 4 16.42 -11.96 -6.25
CA ASP A 4 16.47 -11.02 -5.12
C ASP A 4 15.08 -10.92 -4.50
N SER A 5 14.99 -11.00 -3.16
CA SER A 5 13.71 -10.97 -2.42
C SER A 5 13.00 -9.63 -2.58
N LEU A 6 11.70 -9.55 -2.28
CA LEU A 6 11.02 -8.25 -2.23
C LEU A 6 11.60 -7.32 -1.15
N VAL A 7 12.26 -7.87 -0.14
CA VAL A 7 13.05 -7.09 0.82
C VAL A 7 14.19 -6.36 0.13
N GLU A 8 14.94 -7.04 -0.74
CA GLU A 8 16.04 -6.39 -1.48
C GLU A 8 15.52 -5.39 -2.52
N LYS A 9 14.45 -5.75 -3.24
CA LYS A 9 13.80 -4.87 -4.23
C LYS A 9 13.37 -3.54 -3.60
N TYR A 10 12.85 -3.60 -2.39
CA TYR A 10 12.30 -2.44 -1.67
C TYR A 10 13.17 -1.99 -0.50
N ARG A 11 14.45 -2.40 -0.46
CA ARG A 11 15.41 -2.07 0.60
C ARG A 11 15.54 -0.57 0.89
N PRO A 12 15.40 0.36 -0.08
CA PRO A 12 15.45 1.79 0.23
C PRO A 12 14.30 2.29 1.12
N LEU A 13 13.19 1.56 1.24
CA LEU A 13 12.09 1.94 2.13
C LEU A 13 12.42 1.63 3.59
N LYS A 14 12.43 2.66 4.41
CA LYS A 14 12.51 2.57 5.88
C LYS A 14 11.16 2.10 6.43
N GLN A 15 11.19 1.15 7.37
CA GLN A 15 10.02 0.79 8.16
C GLN A 15 9.83 1.87 9.25
N ILE A 16 8.93 2.83 9.01
CA ILE A 16 8.71 3.96 9.93
C ILE A 16 7.82 3.60 11.13
N VAL A 17 6.87 2.67 10.95
CA VAL A 17 6.02 2.16 12.04
C VAL A 17 6.75 1.00 12.72
N PRO A 18 7.05 1.08 14.03
CA PRO A 18 7.67 -0.02 14.75
C PRO A 18 6.84 -1.30 14.63
N SER A 19 7.48 -2.42 14.31
CA SER A 19 6.77 -3.71 14.20
C SER A 19 6.04 -4.08 15.49
N SER A 20 6.57 -3.69 16.66
CA SER A 20 5.90 -3.91 17.95
C SER A 20 4.54 -3.22 18.06
N LEU A 21 4.35 -2.06 17.42
CA LEU A 21 3.06 -1.37 17.37
C LEU A 21 2.15 -1.97 16.31
N CYS A 22 2.69 -2.24 15.12
CA CYS A 22 1.95 -2.80 13.98
C CYS A 22 1.35 -4.17 14.33
N LEU A 23 2.12 -5.03 15.00
CA LEU A 23 1.70 -6.37 15.41
C LEU A 23 0.72 -6.38 16.59
N THR A 24 0.44 -5.24 17.21
CA THR A 24 -0.56 -5.16 18.30
C THR A 24 -1.77 -4.32 17.93
N CYS A 25 -1.71 -3.54 16.86
CA CYS A 25 -2.82 -2.69 16.44
C CYS A 25 -3.89 -3.48 15.66
N ASP A 26 -5.13 -2.99 15.73
CA ASP A 26 -6.28 -3.62 15.07
C ASP A 26 -6.74 -2.88 13.81
N VAL A 27 -5.82 -2.19 13.13
CA VAL A 27 -6.13 -1.33 11.98
C VAL A 27 -5.83 -2.03 10.66
N CYS A 28 -4.55 -2.24 10.33
CA CYS A 28 -4.18 -2.80 9.03
C CYS A 28 -4.54 -4.29 8.91
N CYS A 29 -4.71 -4.73 7.66
CA CYS A 29 -5.12 -6.09 7.27
C CYS A 29 -6.55 -6.50 7.65
N ARG A 30 -7.36 -5.55 8.14
CA ARG A 30 -8.79 -5.70 8.43
C ARG A 30 -9.57 -4.68 7.61
N PHE A 31 -10.68 -5.10 7.05
CA PHE A 31 -11.40 -4.35 6.03
C PHE A 31 -12.91 -4.46 6.27
N PRO A 32 -13.68 -3.43 5.91
CA PRO A 32 -15.13 -3.44 6.13
C PRO A 32 -15.85 -4.48 5.25
N GLU A 33 -15.35 -4.73 4.03
CA GLU A 33 -16.05 -5.55 3.04
C GLU A 33 -15.08 -6.28 2.09
N GLU A 34 -15.56 -7.31 1.40
CA GLU A 34 -14.75 -8.19 0.54
C GLU A 34 -14.11 -7.46 -0.66
N THR A 35 -14.79 -6.44 -1.18
CA THR A 35 -14.37 -5.63 -2.33
C THR A 35 -13.76 -4.29 -1.93
N SER A 36 -13.30 -4.16 -0.67
CA SER A 36 -12.78 -2.91 -0.15
C SER A 36 -11.67 -2.36 -1.05
N PHE A 37 -11.81 -1.09 -1.46
CA PHE A 37 -10.78 -0.39 -2.22
C PHE A 37 -9.47 -0.23 -1.42
N LEU A 38 -9.49 -0.44 -0.10
CA LEU A 38 -8.32 -0.42 0.77
C LEU A 38 -7.53 -1.73 0.73
N ALA A 39 -8.07 -2.80 0.13
CA ALA A 39 -7.36 -4.06 -0.01
C ALA A 39 -6.05 -3.83 -0.78
N PRO A 40 -4.91 -4.37 -0.30
CA PRO A 40 -3.62 -4.10 -0.89
C PRO A 40 -3.55 -4.64 -2.32
N PHE A 41 -2.96 -3.85 -3.20
CA PHE A 41 -2.64 -4.25 -4.56
C PHE A 41 -1.30 -4.99 -4.62
N PHE A 42 -1.24 -6.05 -5.42
CA PHE A 42 -0.02 -6.78 -5.73
C PHE A 42 0.20 -6.75 -7.24
N THR A 43 1.42 -6.43 -7.68
CA THR A 43 1.80 -6.52 -9.10
C THR A 43 1.91 -7.99 -9.54
N GLN A 44 1.93 -8.23 -10.86
CA GLN A 44 2.10 -9.61 -11.35
C GLN A 44 3.41 -10.24 -10.85
N ASP A 45 4.49 -9.46 -10.78
CA ASP A 45 5.78 -9.92 -10.26
C ASP A 45 5.74 -10.26 -8.77
N GLU A 46 5.00 -9.48 -7.97
CA GLU A 46 4.83 -9.75 -6.54
C GLU A 46 4.01 -11.03 -6.33
N ILE A 47 2.92 -11.21 -7.09
CA ILE A 47 2.10 -12.41 -7.02
C ILE A 47 2.90 -13.65 -7.44
N ALA A 48 3.65 -13.56 -8.54
CA ALA A 48 4.46 -14.68 -9.04
C ALA A 48 5.49 -15.18 -8.02
N ARG A 49 6.03 -14.29 -7.18
CA ARG A 49 6.99 -14.62 -6.11
C ARG A 49 6.39 -15.38 -4.95
N LEU A 50 5.10 -15.18 -4.66
CA LEU A 50 4.41 -15.89 -3.59
C LEU A 50 4.21 -17.37 -3.92
N GLY A 51 4.30 -17.75 -5.19
CA GLY A 51 4.13 -19.12 -5.67
C GLY A 51 2.76 -19.36 -6.31
N PRO A 52 2.65 -20.37 -7.20
CA PRO A 52 1.45 -20.60 -7.99
C PRO A 52 0.22 -20.94 -7.14
N GLU A 53 0.37 -21.59 -5.99
CA GLU A 53 -0.76 -21.89 -5.11
C GLU A 53 -1.43 -20.65 -4.51
N GLN A 54 -0.70 -19.54 -4.44
CA GLN A 54 -1.16 -18.28 -3.87
C GLN A 54 -2.02 -17.48 -4.86
N ALA A 55 -1.94 -17.79 -6.16
CA ALA A 55 -2.72 -17.13 -7.22
C ALA A 55 -4.25 -17.17 -6.97
N ARG A 56 -4.74 -18.17 -6.22
CA ARG A 56 -6.16 -18.29 -5.82
C ARG A 56 -6.69 -17.07 -5.06
N PHE A 57 -5.82 -16.37 -4.34
CA PHE A 57 -6.15 -15.18 -3.55
C PHE A 57 -6.19 -13.90 -4.36
N PHE A 58 -6.06 -13.94 -5.69
CA PHE A 58 -6.05 -12.75 -6.54
C PHE A 58 -7.12 -12.86 -7.64
N TYR A 59 -7.71 -11.73 -8.02
CA TYR A 59 -8.72 -11.67 -9.09
C TYR A 59 -8.07 -11.80 -10.47
N SER A 60 -6.90 -11.20 -10.66
CA SER A 60 -6.19 -11.21 -11.95
C SER A 60 -4.67 -11.36 -11.74
N PRO A 61 -4.18 -12.55 -11.33
CA PRO A 61 -2.77 -12.78 -11.05
C PRO A 61 -1.80 -12.34 -12.15
N ALA A 62 -2.15 -12.58 -13.42
CA ALA A 62 -1.28 -12.30 -14.56
C ALA A 62 -1.13 -10.80 -14.87
N ALA A 63 -2.03 -9.95 -14.39
CA ALA A 63 -2.01 -8.50 -14.59
C ALA A 63 -1.68 -7.72 -13.31
N GLY A 64 -1.54 -8.41 -12.17
CA GLY A 64 -1.62 -7.77 -10.85
C GLY A 64 -3.07 -7.46 -10.47
N SER A 65 -3.37 -7.53 -9.18
CA SER A 65 -4.69 -7.16 -8.68
C SER A 65 -4.66 -6.86 -7.18
N LYS A 66 -5.74 -6.25 -6.68
CA LYS A 66 -6.05 -6.32 -5.24
C LYS A 66 -6.21 -7.76 -4.82
N ILE A 67 -5.84 -8.04 -3.58
CA ILE A 67 -6.03 -9.35 -2.95
C ILE A 67 -7.51 -9.58 -2.64
N LYS A 68 -7.97 -10.82 -2.82
CA LYS A 68 -9.30 -11.28 -2.39
C LYS A 68 -9.31 -11.37 -0.87
N LEU A 69 -10.13 -10.55 -0.24
CA LEU A 69 -10.30 -10.57 1.20
C LEU A 69 -11.15 -11.78 1.63
N GLN A 70 -11.02 -12.18 2.89
CA GLN A 70 -11.75 -13.30 3.48
C GLN A 70 -12.63 -12.80 4.62
N HIS A 71 -13.90 -13.23 4.63
CA HIS A 71 -14.82 -12.92 5.71
C HIS A 71 -14.28 -13.39 7.07
N HIS A 72 -14.35 -12.51 8.08
CA HIS A 72 -13.91 -12.78 9.45
C HIS A 72 -14.63 -11.87 10.44
N GLY A 73 -15.45 -12.47 11.31
CA GLY A 73 -16.28 -11.71 12.26
C GLY A 73 -17.32 -10.85 11.54
N GLU A 74 -17.35 -9.55 11.83
CA GLU A 74 -18.25 -8.56 11.22
C GLU A 74 -17.67 -7.90 9.95
N GLY A 75 -16.45 -8.28 9.54
CA GLY A 75 -15.79 -7.69 8.38
C GLY A 75 -14.96 -8.72 7.62
N CYS A 76 -13.88 -8.26 7.01
CA CYS A 76 -12.97 -9.07 6.22
C CYS A 76 -11.51 -8.88 6.65
N ILE A 77 -10.67 -9.88 6.39
CA ILE A 77 -9.23 -9.83 6.62
C ILE A 77 -8.45 -10.19 5.36
N CYS A 78 -7.21 -9.72 5.29
CA CYS A 78 -6.23 -10.23 4.32
C CYS A 78 -5.99 -11.74 4.58
N PRO A 79 -5.97 -12.61 3.55
CA PRO A 79 -5.76 -14.05 3.73
C PRO A 79 -4.38 -14.41 4.31
N TYR A 80 -3.41 -13.49 4.24
CA TYR A 80 -2.09 -13.66 4.86
C TYR A 80 -2.01 -13.17 6.30
N PHE A 81 -3.04 -12.49 6.79
CA PHE A 81 -3.12 -12.08 8.18
C PHE A 81 -3.50 -13.26 9.06
N ASP A 82 -2.77 -13.47 10.15
CA ASP A 82 -3.12 -14.42 11.19
C ASP A 82 -3.76 -13.69 12.38
N PRO A 83 -5.09 -13.80 12.58
CA PRO A 83 -5.75 -13.10 13.68
C PRO A 83 -5.38 -13.65 15.06
N GLN A 84 -4.78 -14.84 15.16
CA GLN A 84 -4.36 -15.41 16.45
C GLN A 84 -3.02 -14.83 16.91
N THR A 85 -2.12 -14.56 15.98
CA THR A 85 -0.75 -14.07 16.26
C THR A 85 -0.55 -12.61 15.88
N GLN A 86 -1.54 -11.98 15.24
CA GLN A 86 -1.48 -10.67 14.60
C GLN A 86 -0.37 -10.53 13.54
N TYR A 87 0.20 -11.64 13.07
CA TYR A 87 1.35 -11.66 12.18
C TYR A 87 0.94 -11.83 10.72
N CYS A 88 1.70 -11.21 9.81
CA CYS A 88 1.57 -11.43 8.38
C CYS A 88 2.40 -12.64 7.95
N LYS A 89 1.76 -13.70 7.46
CA LYS A 89 2.42 -14.93 7.00
C LYS A 89 3.45 -14.70 5.87
N ILE A 90 3.33 -13.58 5.16
CA ILE A 90 4.25 -13.16 4.09
C ILE A 90 5.00 -11.87 4.45
N TYR A 91 5.28 -11.58 5.73
CA TYR A 91 5.81 -10.28 6.16
C TYR A 91 7.04 -9.78 5.37
N GLY A 92 7.95 -10.70 5.01
CA GLY A 92 9.14 -10.43 4.18
C GLY A 92 8.85 -10.30 2.69
N GLU A 93 7.72 -10.80 2.20
CA GLU A 93 7.26 -10.76 0.81
C GLU A 93 6.02 -9.86 0.64
N ARG A 94 5.82 -8.90 1.55
CA ARG A 94 4.77 -7.89 1.43
C ARG A 94 4.91 -7.11 0.11
N PRO A 95 3.80 -6.73 -0.54
CA PRO A 95 3.83 -5.92 -1.75
C PRO A 95 4.26 -4.49 -1.43
N LEU A 96 4.57 -3.70 -2.45
CA LEU A 96 4.88 -2.28 -2.34
C LEU A 96 3.84 -1.53 -1.49
N ASP A 97 2.56 -1.76 -1.77
CA ASP A 97 1.43 -1.11 -1.10
C ASP A 97 1.45 -1.30 0.43
N CYS A 98 1.71 -2.53 0.89
CA CYS A 98 1.84 -2.83 2.33
C CYS A 98 3.15 -2.35 2.96
N ARG A 99 4.18 -2.01 2.17
CA ARG A 99 5.49 -1.56 2.68
C ARG A 99 5.54 -0.06 2.87
N ILE A 100 4.82 0.69 2.05
CA ILE A 100 4.72 2.14 2.20
C ILE A 100 3.76 2.52 3.32
N TYR A 101 2.82 1.65 3.71
CA TYR A 101 1.93 1.91 4.85
C TYR A 101 2.73 2.32 6.10
N PRO A 102 2.41 3.46 6.73
CA PRO A 102 1.14 4.19 6.73
C PRO A 102 1.00 5.28 5.66
N PHE A 103 1.97 5.39 4.75
CA PHE A 103 1.78 6.20 3.55
C PHE A 103 0.86 5.52 2.55
N ALA A 104 0.10 6.32 1.81
CA ALA A 104 -0.74 5.88 0.72
C ALA A 104 -0.53 6.78 -0.51
N ILE A 105 -0.66 6.19 -1.70
CA ILE A 105 -0.70 6.93 -2.96
C ILE A 105 -2.17 7.02 -3.35
N LEU A 106 -2.68 8.23 -3.53
CA LEU A 106 -4.07 8.44 -3.92
C LEU A 106 -4.20 9.58 -4.94
N ARG A 107 -5.37 9.69 -5.55
CA ARG A 107 -5.74 10.89 -6.31
C ARG A 107 -6.31 11.97 -5.40
N ASP A 108 -5.86 13.20 -5.60
CA ASP A 108 -6.50 14.38 -5.01
C ASP A 108 -7.78 14.76 -5.79
N PRO A 109 -8.60 15.70 -5.28
CA PRO A 109 -9.81 16.14 -5.97
C PRO A 109 -9.57 16.79 -7.34
N GLU A 110 -8.36 17.28 -7.62
CA GLU A 110 -7.95 17.82 -8.93
C GLU A 110 -7.42 16.74 -9.90
N GLY A 111 -7.49 15.47 -9.46
CA GLY A 111 -7.06 14.30 -10.20
C GLY A 111 -5.55 14.09 -10.25
N GLY A 112 -4.77 14.91 -9.54
CA GLY A 112 -3.32 14.74 -9.35
C GLY A 112 -3.02 13.55 -8.45
N VAL A 113 -1.85 12.94 -8.59
CA VAL A 113 -1.40 11.86 -7.71
C VAL A 113 -0.61 12.45 -6.56
N VAL A 114 -0.99 12.09 -5.33
CA VAL A 114 -0.40 12.62 -4.10
C VAL A 114 0.02 11.48 -3.17
N LEU A 115 1.03 11.76 -2.35
CA LEU A 115 1.40 10.99 -1.18
C LEU A 115 0.63 11.54 0.03
N GLY A 116 -0.01 10.65 0.77
CA GLY A 116 -0.68 10.99 2.03
C GLY A 116 -0.31 10.03 3.15
N ILE A 117 -0.66 10.40 4.38
CA ILE A 117 -0.54 9.57 5.59
C ILE A 117 -1.94 9.20 6.10
N ASP A 118 -2.16 7.90 6.33
CA ASP A 118 -3.42 7.38 6.84
C ASP A 118 -3.58 7.64 8.34
N THR A 119 -4.53 8.50 8.70
CA THR A 119 -4.82 8.88 10.09
C THR A 119 -5.47 7.77 10.91
N LYS A 120 -5.90 6.67 10.28
CA LYS A 120 -6.33 5.46 11.01
C LYS A 120 -5.15 4.75 11.67
N CYS A 121 -3.92 4.93 11.17
CA CYS A 121 -2.74 4.36 11.80
C CYS A 121 -2.46 5.02 13.15
N PRO A 122 -2.41 4.27 14.28
CA PRO A 122 -2.14 4.86 15.59
C PRO A 122 -0.79 5.58 15.66
N PHE A 123 0.21 5.10 14.91
CA PHE A 123 1.51 5.76 14.80
C PHE A 123 1.37 7.18 14.23
N ILE A 124 0.58 7.34 13.17
CA ILE A 124 0.33 8.65 12.55
C ILE A 124 -0.40 9.57 13.51
N GLN A 125 -1.39 9.08 14.27
CA GLN A 125 -2.11 9.90 15.26
C GLN A 125 -1.17 10.51 16.32
N MET A 126 -0.06 9.83 16.65
CA MET A 126 0.93 10.31 17.62
C MET A 126 2.02 11.17 16.99
N HIS A 127 2.38 10.92 15.72
CA HIS A 127 3.62 11.43 15.11
C HIS A 127 3.41 12.27 13.84
N ALA A 128 2.18 12.51 13.39
CA ALA A 128 1.92 13.24 12.14
C ALA A 128 2.55 14.65 12.09
N ALA A 129 2.62 15.33 13.24
CA ALA A 129 3.17 16.68 13.36
C ALA A 129 4.69 16.70 13.61
N ASP A 130 5.33 15.53 13.78
CA ASP A 130 6.76 15.47 14.04
C ASP A 130 7.56 15.88 12.79
N PRO A 131 8.64 16.67 12.93
CA PRO A 131 9.48 17.05 11.79
C PRO A 131 10.03 15.86 10.99
N GLU A 132 10.28 14.73 11.67
CA GLU A 132 10.73 13.48 11.06
C GLU A 132 9.70 12.94 10.04
N MET A 133 8.40 13.12 10.28
CA MET A 133 7.35 12.65 9.36
C MET A 133 7.48 13.32 7.99
N LYS A 134 7.89 14.59 7.95
CA LYS A 134 8.16 15.29 6.70
C LYS A 134 9.38 14.72 5.98
N VAL A 135 10.43 14.37 6.72
CA VAL A 135 11.64 13.74 6.15
C VAL A 135 11.29 12.38 5.57
N ASP A 136 10.58 11.55 6.34
CA ASP A 136 10.13 10.22 5.89
C ASP A 136 9.24 10.33 4.64
N ALA A 137 8.34 11.31 4.57
CA ALA A 137 7.51 11.55 3.39
C ALA A 137 8.32 11.95 2.15
N GLU A 138 9.36 12.77 2.33
CA GLU A 138 10.28 13.14 1.24
C GLU A 138 11.07 11.93 0.72
N GLU A 139 11.57 11.08 1.61
CA GLU A 139 12.30 9.85 1.25
C GLU A 139 11.40 8.85 0.52
N VAL A 140 10.18 8.63 1.00
CA VAL A 140 9.21 7.74 0.35
C VAL A 140 8.80 8.27 -1.02
N ALA A 141 8.52 9.57 -1.15
CA ALA A 141 8.20 10.17 -2.44
C ALA A 141 9.37 10.05 -3.44
N ALA A 142 10.60 10.32 -3.00
CA ALA A 142 11.79 10.16 -3.85
C ALA A 142 11.98 8.70 -4.31
N PHE A 143 11.70 7.75 -3.43
CA PHE A 143 11.71 6.33 -3.78
C PHE A 143 10.61 5.96 -4.79
N LEU A 144 9.38 6.41 -4.59
CA LEU A 144 8.25 6.14 -5.49
C LEU A 144 8.46 6.75 -6.88
N GLU A 145 9.05 7.94 -6.95
CA GLU A 145 9.39 8.62 -8.20
C GLU A 145 10.73 8.15 -8.81
N SER A 146 11.41 7.20 -8.18
CA SER A 146 12.68 6.67 -8.71
C SER A 146 12.46 5.94 -10.05
N ALA A 147 13.52 5.86 -10.86
CA ALA A 147 13.49 5.16 -12.15
C ALA A 147 13.13 3.66 -12.02
N SER A 148 13.33 3.06 -10.85
CA SER A 148 12.98 1.66 -10.55
C SER A 148 11.50 1.44 -10.20
N ILE A 149 10.83 2.44 -9.63
CA ILE A 149 9.46 2.28 -9.10
C ILE A 149 8.42 2.97 -9.99
N LEU A 150 8.76 4.13 -10.57
CA LEU A 150 7.86 4.88 -11.43
C LEU A 150 7.24 4.02 -12.56
N PRO A 151 7.97 3.15 -13.28
CA PRO A 151 7.37 2.30 -14.31
C PRO A 151 6.36 1.29 -13.75
N ILE A 152 6.53 0.84 -12.50
CA ILE A 152 5.60 -0.07 -11.83
C ILE A 152 4.26 0.62 -11.61
N LEU A 153 4.28 1.85 -11.08
CA LEU A 153 3.09 2.67 -10.85
C LEU A 153 2.40 3.06 -12.15
N ALA A 154 3.18 3.39 -13.18
CA ALA A 154 2.65 3.69 -14.52
C ALA A 154 1.96 2.48 -15.16
N THR A 155 2.51 1.28 -14.96
CA THR A 155 1.93 0.02 -15.49
C THR A 155 0.72 -0.43 -14.67
N HIS A 156 0.66 -0.11 -13.37
CA HIS A 156 -0.41 -0.51 -12.47
C HIS A 156 -1.08 0.70 -11.78
N PRO A 157 -1.85 1.55 -12.49
CA PRO A 157 -2.55 2.68 -11.89
C PRO A 157 -3.51 2.30 -10.75
N ALA A 158 -3.92 1.04 -10.66
CA ALA A 158 -4.72 0.52 -9.55
C ALA A 158 -4.00 0.48 -8.18
N LEU A 159 -2.69 0.74 -8.15
CA LEU A 159 -1.94 1.06 -6.91
C LEU A 159 -2.28 2.46 -6.37
N ILE A 160 -2.82 3.35 -7.20
CA ILE A 160 -3.22 4.70 -6.82
C ILE A 160 -4.68 4.61 -6.35
N GLY A 161 -4.89 4.80 -5.06
CA GLY A 161 -6.22 4.77 -4.46
C GLY A 161 -7.08 5.98 -4.85
N PRO A 162 -8.40 5.90 -4.64
CA PRO A 162 -9.26 7.08 -4.69
C PRO A 162 -8.92 8.05 -3.54
N TYR A 163 -9.43 9.27 -3.64
CA TYR A 163 -9.41 10.24 -2.54
C TYR A 163 -10.03 9.66 -1.27
N GLN A 164 -9.47 10.02 -0.11
CA GLN A 164 -9.89 9.53 1.21
C GLN A 164 -9.84 10.66 2.23
N ASP A 165 -10.95 10.91 2.94
CA ASP A 165 -11.01 11.96 3.97
C ASP A 165 -10.10 11.70 5.18
N ASP A 166 -9.85 10.43 5.49
CA ASP A 166 -8.99 10.01 6.60
C ASP A 166 -7.49 10.04 6.25
N VAL A 167 -7.11 10.60 5.10
CA VAL A 167 -5.71 10.72 4.67
C VAL A 167 -5.29 12.19 4.62
N ILE A 168 -4.23 12.52 5.37
CA ILE A 168 -3.61 13.85 5.28
C ILE A 168 -2.64 13.84 4.10
N ILE A 169 -2.88 14.69 3.10
CA ILE A 169 -1.97 14.87 1.97
C ILE A 169 -0.69 15.53 2.47
N VAL A 170 0.46 14.89 2.24
CA VAL A 170 1.77 15.40 2.67
C VAL A 170 2.59 15.93 1.50
N ARG A 171 2.41 15.42 0.28
CA ARG A 171 3.21 15.83 -0.88
C ARG A 171 2.56 15.47 -2.22
N PRO A 172 2.63 16.32 -3.26
CA PRO A 172 2.31 15.92 -4.62
C PRO A 172 3.39 15.00 -5.22
N LEU A 173 2.97 14.06 -6.06
CA LEU A 173 3.85 13.13 -6.79
C LEU A 173 3.79 13.47 -8.28
N GLU A 174 4.47 14.55 -8.67
CA GLU A 174 4.40 15.15 -10.00
C GLU A 174 4.82 14.18 -11.10
N ARG A 175 5.92 13.44 -10.92
CA ARG A 175 6.42 12.51 -11.95
C ARG A 175 5.48 11.32 -12.14
N ILE A 176 4.83 10.90 -11.06
CA ILE A 176 3.80 9.86 -11.13
C ILE A 176 2.56 10.40 -11.82
N THR A 177 2.12 11.62 -11.47
CA THR A 177 0.98 12.30 -12.12
C THR A 177 1.20 12.46 -13.62
N GLU A 178 2.38 12.86 -14.05
CA GLU A 178 2.76 12.94 -15.47
C GLU A 178 2.70 11.57 -16.16
N ALA A 179 3.17 10.51 -15.49
CA ALA A 179 3.25 9.17 -16.05
C ALA A 179 1.88 8.49 -16.20
N VAL A 180 0.94 8.70 -15.26
CA VAL A 180 -0.40 8.07 -15.30
C VAL A 180 -1.51 9.01 -15.79
N GLY A 181 -1.19 10.29 -16.01
CA GLY A 181 -2.16 11.33 -16.31
C GLY A 181 -3.03 11.72 -15.11
N ARG A 182 -3.66 12.89 -15.20
CA ARG A 182 -4.71 13.30 -14.26
C ARG A 182 -6.00 12.57 -14.56
N ASP A 183 -6.68 12.14 -13.52
CA ASP A 183 -8.00 11.52 -13.61
C ASP A 183 -8.85 11.98 -12.43
N HIS A 184 -10.04 12.47 -12.73
CA HIS A 184 -10.99 12.88 -11.72
C HIS A 184 -11.76 11.62 -11.33
N SER A 185 -11.17 10.79 -10.46
CA SER A 185 -11.93 9.71 -9.85
C SER A 185 -13.09 10.35 -9.09
N SER A 186 -14.30 10.21 -9.63
CA SER A 186 -15.53 10.64 -8.97
C SER A 186 -15.48 10.13 -7.53
N ILE A 187 -15.60 11.03 -6.57
CA ILE A 187 -15.78 10.71 -5.15
C ILE A 187 -16.87 9.63 -5.11
N GLN A 188 -16.52 8.38 -4.81
CA GLN A 188 -17.53 7.37 -4.57
C GLN A 188 -18.21 7.73 -3.25
N PRO A 189 -19.53 7.95 -3.25
CA PRO A 189 -20.27 8.36 -2.05
C PRO A 189 -20.28 7.27 -0.98
#